data_AF-A0A1R3KPK2-F1
#
_entry.id   AF-A0A1R3KPK2-F1
#
_cell.length_a   1.000
_cell.length_b   1.000
_cell.length_c   1.000
_cell.angle_alpha   90.00
_cell.angle_beta   90.00
_cell.angle_gamma   90.00
#
_symmetry.space_group_name_H-M   'P 1'
#
loop_
_entity.id
_entity.type
_entity.pdbx_description
1 polymer ?
#
loop_
_entity_poly.entity_id
_entity_poly.type
_entity_poly.pdbx_seq_one_letter_code
_entity_poly.pdbx_strand_id
1 'polypeptide(L)'
;MIVDAALDNLNVAKVAGFIRSKSCDKGSAGQDSDKGSGFQSIVMSLKDSFYDKAEALVGVYRDSERGCSRTLTFDLTKYRES
;
A
#
# COMPACT_ATOMS: atom_id res chain seq x y z
N MET A 1 6.98 -6.41 13.09
CA MET A 1 5.74 -6.01 13.78
C MET A 1 4.85 -5.32 12.76
N ILE A 2 3.58 -5.71 12.65
CA ILE A 2 2.64 -5.07 11.72
C ILE A 2 2.23 -3.72 12.33
N VAL A 3 2.49 -2.62 11.64
CA VAL A 3 2.37 -1.25 12.21
C VAL A 3 0.94 -0.92 12.64
N ASP A 4 -0.06 -1.50 11.96
CA ASP A 4 -1.47 -1.28 12.22
C ASP A 4 -2.07 -2.22 13.28
N ALA A 5 -1.34 -3.23 13.76
CA ALA A 5 -1.85 -4.22 14.71
C ALA A 5 -2.13 -3.61 16.10
N ALA A 6 -1.40 -2.55 16.47
CA ALA A 6 -1.57 -1.83 17.74
C ALA A 6 -2.48 -0.60 17.63
N LEU A 7 -3.06 -0.33 16.45
CA LEU A 7 -3.88 0.86 16.19
C LEU A 7 -5.37 0.50 16.15
N ASP A 8 -6.21 1.41 16.66
CA ASP A 8 -7.65 1.37 16.41
C ASP A 8 -7.99 1.77 14.95
N ASN A 9 -9.25 1.55 14.54
CA ASN A 9 -9.69 1.79 13.16
C ASN A 9 -9.60 3.26 12.72
N LEU A 10 -9.78 4.22 13.65
CA LEU A 10 -9.65 5.64 13.34
C LEU A 10 -8.20 5.98 13.00
N ASN A 11 -7.26 5.46 13.79
CA ASN A 11 -5.83 5.69 13.60
C ASN A 11 -5.28 4.91 12.41
N VAL A 12 -5.81 3.71 12.11
CA VAL A 12 -5.55 2.97 10.85
C VAL A 12 -5.88 3.83 9.63
N ALA A 13 -7.08 4.42 9.58
CA ALA A 13 -7.50 5.26 8.47
C ALA A 13 -6.62 6.51 8.30
N LYS A 14 -6.22 7.15 9.40
CA LYS A 14 -5.29 8.30 9.38
C LYS A 14 -3.92 7.92 8.82
N VAL A 15 -3.35 6.81 9.28
CA VAL A 15 -2.03 6.33 8.82
C VAL A 15 -2.09 5.92 7.34
N ALA A 16 -3.12 5.18 6.93
CA ALA A 16 -3.32 4.80 5.53
C ALA A 16 -3.45 6.03 4.62
N GLY A 17 -4.22 7.04 5.06
CA GLY A 17 -4.35 8.31 4.36
C GLY A 17 -3.03 9.07 4.23
N PHE A 18 -2.25 9.17 5.31
CA PHE A 18 -0.94 9.82 5.30
C PHE A 18 0.03 9.14 4.32
N ILE A 19 0.13 7.81 4.38
CA ILE A 19 1.00 7.01 3.51
C ILE A 19 0.62 7.17 2.04
N ARG A 20 -0.68 7.12 1.74
CA ARG A 20 -1.18 7.37 0.38
C ARG A 20 -0.81 8.76 -0.10
N SER A 21 -1.07 9.80 0.69
CA SER A 21 -0.74 11.17 0.33
C SER A 21 0.74 11.34 0.03
N LYS A 22 1.64 10.80 0.88
CA LYS A 22 3.09 10.88 0.66
C LYS A 22 3.59 10.07 -0.53
N SER A 23 2.98 8.91 -0.79
CA SER A 23 3.37 8.07 -1.92
C SER A 23 2.89 8.62 -3.26
N CYS A 24 1.73 9.30 -3.25
CA CYS A 24 1.15 9.95 -4.43
C CYS A 24 1.53 11.42 -4.57
N ASP A 25 2.31 12.00 -3.65
CA ASP A 25 2.86 13.37 -3.72
C ASP A 25 3.90 13.41 -4.85
N LYS A 26 3.41 13.33 -6.09
CA LYS A 26 4.18 13.61 -7.29
C LYS A 26 4.47 15.09 -7.20
N GLY A 27 5.69 15.41 -6.77
CA GLY A 27 6.19 16.77 -6.69
C GLY A 27 5.67 17.57 -7.87
N SER A 28 5.02 18.69 -7.56
CA SER A 28 4.56 19.70 -8.50
C SER A 28 5.50 19.73 -9.69
N ALA A 29 4.95 19.52 -10.88
CA ALA A 29 5.65 19.66 -12.14
C ALA A 29 6.07 21.13 -12.34
N GLY A 30 7.06 21.57 -11.57
CA GLY A 30 7.99 22.61 -11.97
C GLY A 30 9.06 21.92 -12.80
N GLN A 31 9.22 22.37 -14.04
CA GLN A 31 10.38 22.04 -14.87
C GLN A 31 11.64 22.39 -14.08
N ASP A 32 12.31 21.41 -13.48
CA ASP A 32 13.75 21.40 -13.30
C ASP A 32 14.22 19.97 -12.97
N SER A 33 15.23 19.55 -13.70
CA SER A 33 15.52 18.16 -14.04
C SER A 33 16.38 17.43 -13.01
N ASP A 34 15.98 17.45 -11.73
CA ASP A 34 16.56 16.59 -10.68
C ASP A 34 15.45 15.90 -9.89
N LYS A 35 14.69 15.07 -10.62
CA LYS A 35 13.42 14.46 -10.24
C LYS A 35 13.63 13.46 -9.10
N GLY A 36 13.60 13.96 -7.87
CA GLY A 36 13.66 13.16 -6.65
C GLY A 36 12.69 11.97 -6.72
N SER A 37 13.19 10.77 -6.40
CA SER A 37 12.41 9.54 -6.46
C SER A 37 11.14 9.68 -5.61
N GLY A 38 9.97 9.45 -6.21
CA GLY A 38 8.71 9.39 -5.45
C GLY A 38 8.83 8.42 -4.27
N PHE A 39 8.16 8.72 -3.16
CA PHE A 39 8.22 7.89 -1.96
C PHE A 39 7.45 6.58 -2.20
N GLN A 40 8.13 5.43 -2.17
CA GLN A 40 7.47 4.13 -2.25
C GLN A 40 7.20 3.58 -0.85
N SER A 41 5.93 3.25 -0.58
CA SER A 41 5.52 2.64 0.68
C SER A 41 5.17 1.16 0.50
N ILE A 42 5.77 0.29 1.31
CA ILE A 42 5.39 -1.12 1.43
C ILE A 42 4.83 -1.33 2.82
N VAL A 43 3.53 -1.65 2.89
CA VAL A 43 2.83 -1.88 4.16
C VAL A 43 2.28 -3.30 4.18
N MET A 44 2.65 -4.06 5.21
CA MET A 44 1.95 -5.30 5.54
C MET A 44 0.82 -4.93 6.50
N SER A 45 -0.40 -5.35 6.19
CA SER A 45 -1.62 -5.11 6.99
C SER A 45 -2.58 -6.29 6.80
N LEU A 46 -3.39 -6.57 7.83
CA LEU A 46 -4.50 -7.52 7.75
C LEU A 46 -5.88 -6.81 7.72
N LYS A 47 -5.91 -5.48 7.76
CA LYS A 47 -7.14 -4.68 7.82
C LYS A 47 -7.52 -4.14 6.43
N ASP A 48 -8.76 -4.39 6.04
CA ASP A 48 -9.38 -3.90 4.80
C ASP A 48 -9.31 -2.39 4.64
N SER A 49 -9.63 -1.65 5.70
CA SER A 49 -9.56 -0.19 5.78
C SER A 49 -8.17 0.41 5.54
N PHE A 50 -7.12 -0.41 5.54
CA PHE A 50 -5.78 0.02 5.15
C PHE A 50 -5.52 -0.29 3.68
N TYR A 51 -5.68 -1.56 3.28
CA TYR A 51 -5.27 -2.01 1.95
C TYR A 51 -6.23 -1.57 0.83
N ASP A 52 -7.43 -1.08 1.15
CA ASP A 52 -8.33 -0.42 0.20
C ASP A 52 -7.77 0.92 -0.35
N LYS A 53 -6.78 1.51 0.33
CA LYS A 53 -6.10 2.75 -0.10
C LYS A 53 -4.84 2.50 -0.93
N ALA A 54 -4.41 1.25 -1.08
CA ALA A 54 -3.20 0.89 -1.80
C ALA A 54 -3.39 0.97 -3.33
N GLU A 55 -2.29 1.13 -4.06
CA GLU A 55 -2.31 1.07 -5.54
C GLU A 55 -2.22 -0.37 -6.06
N ALA A 56 -1.58 -1.27 -5.31
CA ALA A 56 -1.46 -2.68 -5.63
C ALA A 56 -1.37 -3.53 -4.34
N LEU A 57 -1.77 -4.79 -4.45
CA LEU A 57 -1.70 -5.78 -3.38
C LEU A 57 -0.75 -6.91 -3.76
N VAL A 58 -0.03 -7.38 -2.76
CA VAL A 58 0.80 -8.59 -2.82
C VAL A 58 0.26 -9.56 -1.76
N GLY A 59 -0.63 -10.44 -2.19
CA GLY A 59 -1.21 -11.47 -1.32
C GLY A 59 -0.26 -12.64 -1.18
N VAL A 60 0.06 -13.03 0.06
CA VAL A 60 0.91 -14.21 0.33
C VAL A 60 0.04 -15.30 0.95
N TYR A 61 0.12 -16.50 0.38
CA TYR A 61 -0.61 -17.68 0.88
C TYR A 61 0.33 -18.88 1.01
N ARG A 62 -0.07 -19.86 1.84
CA ARG A 62 0.65 -21.12 2.01
C ARG A 62 0.24 -22.11 0.92
N ASP A 63 1.22 -22.62 0.18
CA ASP A 63 1.08 -23.81 -0.66
C ASP A 63 1.46 -25.03 0.20
N SER A 64 0.44 -25.71 0.73
CA SER A 64 0.63 -26.88 1.59
C SER A 64 1.20 -28.09 0.87
N GLU A 65 0.91 -28.23 -0.44
CA GLU A 65 1.40 -29.38 -1.23
C GLU A 65 2.90 -29.30 -1.43
N ARG A 66 3.43 -28.09 -1.65
CA ARG A 66 4.86 -27.86 -1.89
C ARG A 66 5.62 -27.43 -0.65
N GLY A 67 4.94 -27.26 0.49
CA GLY A 67 5.54 -26.85 1.75
C GLY A 67 6.16 -25.45 1.71
N CYS A 68 5.64 -24.54 0.88
CA CYS A 68 6.20 -23.20 0.68
C CYS A 68 5.14 -22.11 0.70
N SER A 69 5.57 -20.85 0.67
CA SER A 69 4.69 -19.70 0.45
C SER A 69 4.65 -19.34 -1.04
N ARG A 70 3.50 -18.84 -1.50
CA ARG A 70 3.31 -18.29 -2.84
C ARG A 70 2.67 -16.92 -2.78
N THR A 71 2.82 -16.19 -3.88
CA THR A 71 2.38 -14.80 -3.99
C THR A 71 1.39 -14.63 -5.13
N LEU A 72 0.38 -13.80 -4.91
CA LEU A 72 -0.53 -13.26 -5.90
C LEU A 72 -0.36 -11.75 -5.94
N THR A 73 -0.36 -11.15 -7.13
CA THR A 73 -0.33 -9.69 -7.29
C THR A 73 -1.64 -9.19 -7.85
N PHE A 74 -2.12 -8.07 -7.35
CA PHE A 74 -3.36 -7.46 -7.80
C PHE A 74 -3.19 -5.95 -7.96
N ASP A 75 -3.50 -5.43 -9.14
CA ASP A 75 -3.42 -4.02 -9.46
C ASP A 75 -4.77 -3.35 -9.20
N LEU A 76 -4.84 -2.53 -8.14
CA LEU A 76 -6.05 -1.86 -7.69
C LEU A 76 -6.34 -0.59 -8.49
N THR A 77 -5.37 -0.04 -9.21
CA THR A 77 -5.56 1.21 -9.98
C THR A 77 -6.64 1.07 -11.05
N LYS A 78 -6.91 -0.15 -11.50
CA LYS A 78 -7.94 -0.52 -12.50
C LYS A 78 -9.37 -0.49 -11.97
N TYR A 79 -9.57 -0.40 -10.65
CA TYR A 79 -10.87 -0.57 -10.00
C TYR A 79 -11.29 0.62 -9.12
N ARG A 80 -10.62 1.77 -9.26
CA ARG A 80 -11.02 2.99 -8.54
C ARG A 80 -12.32 3.51 -9.17
N GLU A 81 -13.37 3.64 -8.36
CA GLU A 81 -14.61 4.31 -8.79
C GLU A 81 -14.31 5.78 -9.14
N SER A 82 -14.87 6.22 -10.27
CA SER A 82 -14.71 7.54 -10.90
C SER A 82 -15.23 8.69 -10.04
#